data_AF-A0A960LZD2-F1
#
_entry.id   AF-A0A960LZD2-F1
#
_cell.length_a   1.000
_cell.length_b   1.000
_cell.length_c   1.000
_cell.angle_alpha   90.00
_cell.angle_beta   90.00
_cell.angle_gamma   90.00
#
_symmetry.space_group_name_H-M   'P 1'
#
loop_
_entity.id
_entity.type
_entity.pdbx_description
1 polymer ?
#
loop_
_entity_poly.entity_id
_entity_poly.type
_entity_poly.pdbx_seq_one_letter_code
_entity_poly.pdbx_strand_id
1 'polypeptide(L)'
;MEKLRDAGFKAYIAGGALRDLLVGRNPKDVDIATNARPEQVRRIFRNSRMIGRRFRLVHVYEHGQLLEVSTFRSNEAEDERQSKFIKQSDEGMLLRDN
;
A
#
# COMPACT_ATOMS: atom_id res chain seq x y z
N MET A 1 8.28 3.20 10.63
CA MET A 1 9.00 2.92 9.36
C MET A 1 9.97 1.75 9.45
N GLU A 2 10.71 1.63 10.55
CA GLU A 2 11.70 0.55 10.78
C GLU A 2 11.12 -0.84 10.48
N LYS A 3 9.95 -1.18 11.05
CA LYS A 3 9.24 -2.44 10.77
C LYS A 3 9.01 -2.77 9.29
N LEU A 4 8.79 -1.76 8.42
CA LEU A 4 8.66 -1.99 6.98
C LEU A 4 10.02 -2.33 6.36
N ARG A 5 11.07 -1.62 6.78
CA ARG A 5 12.44 -1.81 6.30
C ARG A 5 13.02 -3.15 6.77
N ASP A 6 12.76 -3.54 8.02
CA ASP A 6 13.15 -4.83 8.58
C ASP A 6 12.46 -5.99 7.86
N ALA A 7 11.22 -5.78 7.41
CA ALA A 7 10.49 -6.73 6.58
C ALA A 7 10.93 -6.72 5.10
N GLY A 8 11.98 -5.95 4.74
CA GLY A 8 12.55 -5.90 3.39
C GLY A 8 11.85 -4.94 2.44
N PHE A 9 10.95 -4.08 2.93
CA PHE A 9 10.22 -3.12 2.11
C PHE A 9 10.85 -1.72 2.16
N LYS A 10 10.79 -1.02 1.03
CA LYS A 10 11.13 0.40 0.93
C LYS A 10 9.98 1.21 1.51
N ALA A 11 10.28 2.15 2.40
CA ALA A 11 9.30 3.06 3.00
C ALA A 11 9.84 4.50 3.01
N TYR A 12 9.03 5.45 2.55
CA TYR A 12 9.38 6.86 2.43
C TYR A 12 8.28 7.76 3.00
N ILE A 13 8.64 8.93 3.50
CA ILE A 13 7.65 9.97 3.84
C ILE A 13 7.17 10.57 2.54
N ALA A 14 5.86 10.73 2.40
CA ALA A 14 5.22 11.29 1.24
C ALA A 14 4.28 12.44 1.63
N GLY A 15 3.71 13.09 0.61
CA GLY A 15 2.61 14.04 0.79
C GLY A 15 3.01 15.40 1.35
N GLY A 16 2.02 16.07 1.92
CA GLY A 16 2.16 17.42 2.49
C GLY A 16 3.09 17.47 3.69
N ALA A 17 3.33 16.33 4.35
CA ALA A 17 4.22 16.24 5.49
C ALA A 17 5.66 16.69 5.15
N LEU A 18 6.15 16.30 3.97
CA LEU A 18 7.47 16.70 3.51
C LEU A 18 7.55 18.23 3.29
N ARG A 19 6.51 18.80 2.66
CA ARG A 19 6.42 20.26 2.46
C ARG A 19 6.38 21.00 3.80
N ASP A 20 5.55 20.54 4.73
CA ASP A 20 5.38 21.17 6.03
C ASP A 20 6.69 21.13 6.82
N LEU A 21 7.39 19.99 6.81
CA LEU A 21 8.73 19.86 7.39
C LEU A 21 9.76 20.81 6.74
N LEU A 22 9.74 20.95 5.41
CA LEU A 22 10.65 21.85 4.68
C LEU A 22 10.44 23.33 5.03
N VAL A 23 9.21 23.73 5.41
CA VAL A 23 8.90 25.09 5.85
C VAL A 23 8.90 25.23 7.38
N GLY A 24 9.42 24.25 8.11
CA GLY A 24 9.55 24.28 9.58
C GLY A 24 8.22 24.16 10.34
N ARG A 25 7.16 23.65 9.69
CA ARG A 25 5.87 23.37 10.30
C ARG A 25 5.79 21.92 10.75
N ASN A 26 5.10 21.68 11.85
CA ASN A 26 4.82 20.33 12.30
C ASN A 26 3.65 19.75 11.49
N PRO A 27 3.85 18.68 10.70
CA PRO A 27 2.78 18.09 9.92
C PRO A 27 1.72 17.45 10.82
N LYS A 28 0.45 17.61 10.45
CA LYS A 28 -0.68 17.02 11.20
C LYS A 28 -0.86 15.53 10.90
N ASP A 29 -0.69 15.17 9.64
CA ASP A 29 -0.79 13.80 9.13
C ASP A 29 0.52 13.44 8.44
N VAL A 30 1.04 12.25 8.71
CA VAL A 30 2.26 11.74 8.06
C VAL A 30 1.88 10.60 7.14
N ASP A 31 2.02 10.85 5.84
CA ASP A 31 1.82 9.84 4.81
C ASP A 31 3.11 9.06 4.59
N ILE A 32 2.99 7.73 4.58
CA ILE A 32 4.08 6.81 4.30
C ILE A 32 3.79 6.12 2.97
N ALA A 33 4.71 6.20 2.02
CA ALA A 33 4.65 5.43 0.78
C ALA A 33 5.58 4.22 0.87
N THR A 34 5.09 3.03 0.48
CA THR A 34 5.85 1.78 0.55
C THR A 34 5.67 0.91 -0.71
N ASN A 35 6.60 0.00 -1.01
CA ASN A 35 6.38 -1.04 -2.03
C ASN A 35 5.62 -2.27 -1.49
N ALA A 36 5.26 -2.29 -0.20
CA ALA A 36 4.43 -3.34 0.37
C ALA A 36 2.96 -3.19 -0.08
N ARG A 37 2.37 -4.30 -0.54
CA ARG A 37 0.92 -4.38 -0.81
C ARG A 37 0.12 -4.23 0.49
N PRO A 38 -1.13 -3.75 0.44
CA PRO A 38 -1.95 -3.54 1.64
C PRO A 38 -2.07 -4.77 2.55
N GLU A 39 -2.13 -5.97 1.99
CA GLU A 39 -2.17 -7.23 2.74
C GLU A 39 -0.85 -7.49 3.48
N GLN A 40 0.29 -7.15 2.86
CA GLN A 40 1.61 -7.28 3.47
C GLN A 40 1.79 -6.26 4.59
N VAL A 41 1.35 -5.01 4.39
CA VAL A 41 1.34 -3.98 5.44
C VAL A 41 0.53 -4.45 6.63
N ARG A 42 -0.65 -5.05 6.41
CA ARG A 42 -1.49 -5.61 7.48
C ARG A 42 -0.81 -6.74 8.26
N ARG A 43 0.02 -7.56 7.61
CA ARG A 43 0.78 -8.63 8.28
C ARG A 43 1.88 -8.08 9.18
N ILE A 44 2.52 -6.99 8.76
CA ILE A 44 3.59 -6.33 9.52
C ILE A 44 2.99 -5.55 10.71
N PHE A 45 1.91 -4.82 10.46
CA PHE A 45 1.25 -4.00 11.47
C PHE A 45 -0.08 -4.64 11.88
N ARG A 46 -0.05 -5.42 12.98
CA ARG A 46 -1.25 -6.08 13.51
C ARG A 46 -2.36 -5.09 13.88
N ASN A 47 -1.99 -3.89 14.35
CA ASN A 47 -2.90 -2.79 14.65
C ASN A 47 -3.09 -1.87 13.42
N SER A 48 -3.57 -2.45 12.33
CA SER A 48 -3.84 -1.71 11.10
C SER A 48 -5.23 -1.97 10.53
N ARG A 49 -5.75 -0.98 9.81
CA ARG A 49 -7.07 -1.02 9.17
C ARG A 49 -6.93 -0.64 7.71
N MET A 50 -7.43 -1.49 6.84
CA MET A 50 -7.54 -1.18 5.41
C MET A 50 -8.67 -0.18 5.19
N ILE A 51 -8.40 0.87 4.41
CA ILE A 51 -9.36 1.94 4.14
C ILE A 51 -9.87 1.80 2.71
N GLY A 52 -11.09 1.27 2.58
CA GLY A 52 -11.81 1.12 1.33
C GLY A 52 -11.27 0.02 0.40
N ARG A 53 -12.17 -0.69 -0.29
CA ARG A 53 -11.77 -1.79 -1.20
C ARG A 53 -11.08 -1.31 -2.48
N ARG A 54 -11.35 -0.06 -2.89
CA ARG A 54 -10.78 0.57 -4.09
C ARG A 54 -9.49 1.33 -3.81
N PHE A 55 -9.26 1.69 -2.55
CA PHE A 55 -8.12 2.50 -2.17
C PHE A 55 -7.07 1.58 -1.55
N ARG A 56 -5.83 1.70 -2.02
CA ARG A 56 -4.71 0.88 -1.54
C ARG A 56 -4.03 1.58 -0.35
N LEU A 57 -4.86 1.95 0.62
CA LEU A 57 -4.49 2.72 1.81
C LEU A 57 -4.72 1.86 3.06
N VAL A 58 -3.78 1.96 3.98
CA VAL A 58 -3.81 1.27 5.27
C VAL A 58 -3.52 2.28 6.36
N HIS A 59 -4.47 2.43 7.29
CA HIS A 59 -4.27 3.15 8.53
C HIS A 59 -3.53 2.26 9.52
N VAL A 60 -2.37 2.71 9.99
CA VAL A 60 -1.57 2.03 11.00
C VAL A 60 -1.61 2.86 12.28
N TYR A 61 -2.01 2.25 13.39
CA TYR A 61 -1.93 2.89 14.71
C TYR A 61 -0.65 2.46 15.40
N GLU A 62 0.28 3.40 15.60
CA GLU A 62 1.57 3.14 16.24
C GLU A 62 1.92 4.27 17.20
N HIS A 63 2.37 3.95 18.42
CA HIS A 63 2.77 4.94 19.45
C HIS A 63 1.72 6.03 19.72
N GLY A 64 0.42 5.71 19.63
CA GLY A 64 -0.67 6.67 19.83
C GLY A 64 -0.90 7.61 18.65
N GLN A 65 -0.22 7.42 17.53
CA GLN A 65 -0.40 8.19 16.30
C GLN A 65 -1.02 7.33 15.20
N LEU A 66 -1.84 7.98 14.38
CA LEU A 66 -2.39 7.40 13.16
C LEU A 66 -1.44 7.72 12.01
N LEU A 67 -0.93 6.69 11.34
CA LEU A 67 -0.08 6.79 10.17
C LEU A 67 -0.87 6.29 8.96
N GLU A 68 -0.88 7.09 7.88
CA GLU A 68 -1.44 6.64 6.62
C GLU A 68 -0.34 5.96 5.80
N VAL A 69 -0.56 4.70 5.42
CA VAL A 69 0.38 3.92 4.63
C VAL A 69 -0.23 3.62 3.27
N SER A 70 0.44 4.06 2.21
CA SER A 70 0.05 3.86 0.81
C SER A 70 1.07 3.00 0.09
N THR A 71 0.61 2.11 -0.80
CA THR A 71 1.52 1.38 -1.69
C THR A 71 1.91 2.25 -2.88
N PHE A 72 3.12 2.08 -3.42
CA PHE A 72 3.53 2.68 -4.68
C PHE A 72 2.54 2.31 -5.78
N ARG A 73 2.25 3.28 -6.65
CA ARG A 73 1.52 3.02 -7.89
C ARG A 73 2.54 2.65 -8.96
N SER A 74 2.86 1.37 -9.10
CA SER A 74 3.50 0.84 -10.30
C SER A 74 2.46 0.80 -11.44
N ASN A 75 2.88 0.54 -12.69
CA ASN A 75 2.00 0.22 -13.83
C ASN A 75 1.19 -1.10 -13.62
N GLU A 76 0.70 -1.36 -12.41
CA GLU A 76 -0.04 -2.55 -11.97
C GLU A 76 -1.42 -2.70 -12.64
N ALA A 77 -1.80 -1.80 -13.57
CA ALA A 77 -2.88 -2.10 -14.50
C ALA A 77 -2.56 -3.38 -15.32
N GLU A 78 -1.27 -3.64 -15.60
CA GLU A 78 -0.81 -4.89 -16.20
C GLU A 78 -0.84 -6.05 -15.19
N ASP A 79 -0.31 -5.88 -13.97
CA ASP A 79 -0.33 -6.93 -12.95
C ASP A 79 -1.75 -7.34 -12.52
N GLU A 80 -2.70 -6.39 -12.40
CA GLU A 80 -4.10 -6.70 -12.11
C GLU A 80 -4.80 -7.38 -13.30
N ARG A 81 -4.49 -6.99 -14.55
CA ARG A 81 -4.97 -7.71 -15.74
C ARG A 81 -4.46 -9.13 -15.74
N GLN A 82 -3.17 -9.33 -15.47
CA GLN A 82 -2.53 -10.63 -15.47
C GLN A 82 -3.04 -11.51 -14.31
N SER A 83 -3.27 -10.93 -13.13
CA SER A 83 -3.89 -11.60 -11.98
C SER A 83 -5.36 -11.99 -12.24
N LYS A 84 -6.13 -11.13 -12.91
CA LYS A 84 -7.50 -11.45 -13.34
C LYS A 84 -7.50 -12.54 -14.42
N PHE A 85 -6.55 -12.49 -15.36
CA PHE A 85 -6.40 -13.51 -16.40
C PHE A 85 -6.07 -14.88 -15.80
N ILE A 86 -5.15 -14.93 -14.83
CA ILE A 86 -4.77 -16.17 -14.11
C ILE A 86 -5.96 -16.72 -13.28
N LYS A 87 -6.72 -15.85 -12.61
CA LYS A 87 -7.94 -16.28 -11.88
C LYS A 87 -9.04 -16.78 -12.81
N GLN A 88 -9.17 -16.18 -14.00
CA GLN A 88 -10.16 -16.57 -14.99
C GLN A 88 -9.77 -17.88 -15.72
N SER A 89 -8.46 -18.19 -15.81
CA SER A 89 -8.00 -19.50 -16.34
C SER A 89 -8.25 -20.66 -15.38
N ASP A 90 -8.21 -20.43 -14.06
CA ASP A 90 -8.52 -21.46 -13.05
C ASP A 90 -10.04 -21.72 -12.89
N GLU A 91 -10.89 -20.75 -13.25
CA GLU A 91 -12.36 -20.92 -13.30
C GLU A 91 -12.89 -21.49 -14.63
N GLY A 92 -12.00 -22.03 -15.48
CA GLY A 92 -12.35 -22.99 -16.51
C GLY A 92 -13.40 -22.53 -17.52
N MET A 93 -12.99 -21.76 -18.52
CA MET A 93 -13.44 -21.97 -19.90
C MET A 93 -12.44 -21.35 -20.88
N LEU A 94 -11.56 -22.19 -21.41
CA LEU A 94 -10.85 -21.96 -22.66
C LEU A 94 -11.75 -22.50 -23.78
N LEU A 95 -12.53 -21.63 -24.41
CA LEU A 95 -13.02 -21.89 -25.77
C LEU A 95 -12.18 -21.03 -26.70
N ARG A 96 -11.17 -21.68 -27.27
CA ARG A 96 -10.43 -21.20 -28.42
C ARG A 96 -10.94 -22.01 -29.60
N ASP A 97 -12.01 -21.54 -30.22
CA ASP A 97 -12.41 -22.03 -31.54
C ASP A 97 -11.76 -21.13 -32.59
N ASN A 98 -11.17 -21.79 -33.60
CA ASN A 98 -10.52 -21.18 -34.76
C ASN A 98 -11.45 -20.28 -35.57
#